data_AF-A0A9D7UL12-F1
#
_entry.id   AF-A0A9D7UL12-F1
#
_cell.length_a   1.000
_cell.length_b   1.000
_cell.length_c   1.000
_cell.angle_alpha   90.00
_cell.angle_beta   90.00
_cell.angle_gamma   90.00
#
_symmetry.space_group_name_H-M   'P 1'
#
loop_
_entity.id
_entity.type
_entity.pdbx_description
1 polymer ?
#
loop_
_entity_poly.entity_id
_entity_poly.type
_entity_poly.pdbx_seq_one_letter_code
_entity_poly.pdbx_strand_id
1 'polypeptide(L)'
;MRISHKSNAATGGASAHRGGGIDFVYLLEGEEGALDNYMLGLVSTESYTAPRHRHNFEQVRIMIKGEFGFGPGKVQDEGSVGYFCEGMPYTQRGDAFSTTLLLQVAGPSGSGYMSNRQLRQGVAELQKIGVFEDGVYSYVDENGVKHNQDGYEAAWEHINAREIVYPEPQYDAPIILRPDRFSWHAVEGQKGCSIRELGRFNDRGLSLAQVRVDAGNSWVHEAGERLWLLYFTEGEGTADGERWGAESAIELGKGEAIQLDCEEQALFYLIGLPQF
;
A
#
# COMPACT_ATOMS: atom_id res chain seq x y z
N MET A 1 10.41 -7.92 -14.58
CA MET A 1 9.76 -8.55 -13.42
C MET A 1 10.69 -8.45 -12.21
N ARG A 2 10.15 -8.14 -11.03
CA ARG A 2 10.89 -8.16 -9.75
C ARG A 2 10.16 -9.05 -8.75
N ILE A 3 10.88 -9.92 -8.05
CA ILE A 3 10.32 -10.71 -6.93
C ILE A 3 10.96 -10.31 -5.61
N SER A 4 10.18 -10.35 -4.54
CA SER A 4 10.62 -10.10 -3.18
C SER A 4 10.01 -11.13 -2.24
N HIS A 5 10.79 -11.59 -1.28
CA HIS A 5 10.34 -12.51 -0.24
C HIS A 5 10.40 -11.79 1.10
N LYS A 6 9.33 -11.87 1.90
CA LYS A 6 9.31 -11.30 3.26
C LYS A 6 10.55 -11.69 4.08
N SER A 7 11.04 -12.91 3.95
CA SER A 7 12.21 -13.41 4.70
C SER A 7 13.50 -12.62 4.45
N ASN A 8 13.63 -11.99 3.28
CA ASN A 8 14.83 -11.27 2.85
C ASN A 8 14.56 -9.78 2.61
N ALA A 9 13.33 -9.33 2.82
CA ALA A 9 12.89 -7.97 2.59
C ALA A 9 13.47 -7.01 3.64
N ALA A 10 13.68 -5.76 3.22
CA ALA A 10 14.17 -4.72 4.12
C ALA A 10 13.13 -4.44 5.22
N THR A 11 13.61 -4.18 6.43
CA THR A 11 12.76 -3.82 7.57
C THR A 11 12.95 -2.36 7.97
N GLY A 12 11.97 -1.79 8.65
CA GLY A 12 12.11 -0.47 9.26
C GLY A 12 11.08 -0.21 10.34
N GLY A 13 11.30 0.83 11.14
CA GLY A 13 10.36 1.28 12.15
C GLY A 13 9.67 2.59 11.80
N ALA A 14 8.84 3.06 12.74
CA ALA A 14 8.23 4.38 12.70
C ALA A 14 9.27 5.51 12.44
N SER A 15 8.86 6.53 11.69
CA SER A 15 9.64 7.77 11.50
C SER A 15 9.26 8.77 12.59
N ALA A 16 10.18 9.67 12.96
CA ALA A 16 10.04 10.62 14.07
C ALA A 16 8.80 11.52 14.00
N HIS A 17 8.19 11.70 12.81
CA HIS A 17 6.93 12.42 12.63
C HIS A 17 5.70 11.70 13.23
N ARG A 18 5.82 10.44 13.66
CA ARG A 18 4.77 9.65 14.34
C ARG A 18 5.36 8.97 15.58
N GLY A 19 4.52 8.75 16.59
CA GLY A 19 4.89 7.93 17.76
C GLY A 19 5.27 6.50 17.37
N GLY A 20 6.09 5.84 18.20
CA GLY A 20 6.59 4.48 17.97
C GLY A 20 5.52 3.39 17.96
N GLY A 21 5.91 2.14 17.70
CA GLY A 21 5.03 0.96 17.76
C GLY A 21 4.52 0.44 16.40
N ILE A 22 5.18 0.81 15.30
CA ILE A 22 4.90 0.28 13.96
C ILE A 22 6.17 -0.33 13.37
N ASP A 23 6.08 -1.58 12.94
CA ASP A 23 7.12 -2.30 12.22
C ASP A 23 6.74 -2.49 10.75
N PHE A 24 7.70 -2.28 9.86
CA PHE A 24 7.54 -2.41 8.42
C PHE A 24 8.45 -3.51 7.87
N VAL A 25 7.92 -4.29 6.93
CA VAL A 25 8.67 -5.11 5.98
C VAL A 25 8.35 -4.60 4.58
N TYR A 26 9.33 -3.98 3.92
CA TYR A 26 9.18 -3.38 2.58
C TYR A 26 9.38 -4.45 1.51
N LEU A 27 8.30 -4.84 0.84
CA LEU A 27 8.33 -5.91 -0.17
C LEU A 27 8.73 -5.36 -1.53
N LEU A 28 8.02 -4.34 -2.02
CA LEU A 28 8.23 -3.73 -3.33
C LEU A 28 8.09 -2.21 -3.22
N GLU A 29 8.91 -1.49 -3.96
CA GLU A 29 8.88 -0.03 -4.06
C GLU A 29 9.00 0.39 -5.52
N GLY A 30 8.24 1.43 -5.88
CA GLY A 30 8.34 2.09 -7.19
C GLY A 30 9.57 2.98 -7.32
N GLU A 31 9.61 3.76 -8.40
CA GLU A 31 10.68 4.72 -8.64
C GLU A 31 10.35 6.08 -8.01
N GLU A 32 11.21 6.59 -7.15
CA GLU A 32 11.04 7.93 -6.57
C GLU A 32 11.03 9.01 -7.64
N GLY A 33 10.05 9.92 -7.55
CA GLY A 33 9.86 10.98 -8.54
C GLY A 33 8.99 10.57 -9.74
N ALA A 34 8.76 9.27 -9.95
CA ALA A 34 7.77 8.81 -10.92
C ALA A 34 6.34 9.08 -10.40
N LEU A 35 5.41 9.39 -11.31
CA LEU A 35 4.00 9.60 -10.94
C LEU A 35 3.34 8.33 -10.42
N ASP A 36 3.73 7.16 -10.92
CA ASP A 36 3.24 5.85 -10.50
C ASP A 36 4.08 5.24 -9.36
N ASN A 37 4.85 6.05 -8.62
CA ASN A 37 5.56 5.58 -7.44
C ASN A 37 4.61 4.96 -6.40
N TYR A 38 5.11 3.96 -5.68
CA TYR A 38 4.34 3.22 -4.69
C TYR A 38 5.25 2.55 -3.64
N MET A 39 4.65 2.08 -2.55
CA MET A 39 5.25 1.13 -1.62
C MET A 39 4.23 0.05 -1.29
N LEU A 40 4.64 -1.22 -1.42
CA LEU A 40 3.93 -2.37 -0.92
C LEU A 40 4.75 -3.02 0.19
N GLY A 41 4.14 -3.20 1.36
CA GLY A 41 4.82 -3.80 2.50
C GLY A 41 3.88 -4.33 3.57
N LEU A 42 4.41 -5.16 4.46
CA LEU A 42 3.70 -5.60 5.65
C LEU A 42 3.94 -4.61 6.78
N VAL A 43 2.86 -4.24 7.46
CA VAL A 43 2.87 -3.31 8.58
C VAL A 43 2.29 -4.03 9.78
N SER A 44 3.05 -4.12 10.87
CA SER A 44 2.61 -4.74 12.11
C SER A 44 2.63 -3.75 13.28
N THR A 45 1.67 -3.90 14.20
CA THR A 45 1.55 -3.07 15.39
C THR A 45 1.03 -3.91 16.56
N GLU A 46 1.56 -3.72 17.77
CA GLU A 46 1.00 -4.33 19.01
C GLU A 46 -0.26 -3.61 19.50
N SER A 47 -0.26 -2.29 19.36
CA SER A 47 -1.43 -1.42 19.50
C SER A 47 -1.10 -0.11 18.79
N TYR A 48 -2.10 0.56 18.23
CA TYR A 48 -1.89 1.80 17.51
C TYR A 48 -3.11 2.69 17.56
N THR A 49 -2.90 3.99 17.66
CA THR A 49 -3.96 4.99 17.50
C THR A 49 -3.41 6.17 16.74
N ALA A 50 -4.13 6.61 15.72
CA ALA A 50 -3.88 7.90 15.08
C ALA A 50 -5.17 8.74 15.07
N PRO A 51 -5.05 10.05 15.32
CA PRO A 51 -6.17 10.97 15.19
C PRO A 51 -6.67 11.00 13.74
N ARG A 52 -7.78 11.69 13.52
CA ARG A 52 -8.34 11.87 12.18
C ARG A 52 -7.32 12.57 11.28
N HIS A 53 -6.90 11.90 10.21
CA HIS A 53 -5.93 12.40 9.23
C HIS A 53 -6.35 11.98 7.82
N ARG A 54 -5.62 12.47 6.82
CA ARG A 54 -5.81 12.14 5.39
C ARG A 54 -4.46 12.15 4.67
N HIS A 55 -4.44 11.60 3.47
CA HIS A 55 -3.27 11.54 2.60
C HIS A 55 -3.59 12.16 1.24
N ASN A 56 -2.59 12.67 0.53
CA ASN A 56 -2.70 13.10 -0.88
C ASN A 56 -2.34 11.97 -1.86
N PHE A 57 -2.43 10.73 -1.38
CA PHE A 57 -2.15 9.50 -2.10
C PHE A 57 -3.17 8.44 -1.64
N GLU A 58 -3.23 7.34 -2.37
CA GLU A 58 -4.19 6.25 -2.21
C GLU A 58 -3.64 5.14 -1.30
N GLN A 59 -4.52 4.41 -0.62
CA GLN A 59 -4.13 3.21 0.11
C GLN A 59 -5.05 2.02 -0.17
N VAL A 60 -4.43 0.84 -0.29
CA VAL A 60 -5.11 -0.45 -0.17
C VAL A 60 -4.54 -1.18 1.04
N ARG A 61 -5.42 -1.71 1.88
CA ARG A 61 -5.09 -2.40 3.13
C ARG A 61 -5.71 -3.78 3.14
N ILE A 62 -4.90 -4.83 3.11
CA ILE A 62 -5.37 -6.21 3.25
C ILE A 62 -4.99 -6.68 4.66
N MET A 63 -5.98 -7.04 5.46
CA MET A 63 -5.76 -7.50 6.83
C MET A 63 -5.26 -8.94 6.81
N ILE A 64 -3.96 -9.14 7.03
CA ILE A 64 -3.35 -10.48 7.03
C ILE A 64 -3.60 -11.18 8.37
N LYS A 65 -3.62 -10.42 9.47
CA LYS A 65 -3.86 -10.95 10.81
C LYS A 65 -4.42 -9.88 11.73
N GLY A 66 -5.36 -10.27 12.59
CA GLY A 66 -5.91 -9.40 13.64
C GLY A 66 -7.06 -8.51 13.17
N GLU A 67 -7.28 -7.41 13.89
CA GLU A 67 -8.37 -6.47 13.66
C GLU A 67 -7.86 -5.02 13.72
N PHE A 68 -8.42 -4.14 12.88
CA PHE A 68 -8.05 -2.74 12.86
C PHE A 68 -9.22 -1.83 12.46
N GLY A 69 -9.43 -0.77 13.23
CA GLY A 69 -10.51 0.20 13.06
C GLY A 69 -10.08 1.46 12.31
N PHE A 70 -10.97 1.96 11.46
CA PHE A 70 -10.81 3.14 10.60
C PHE A 70 -11.88 4.21 10.81
N GLY A 71 -12.60 4.14 11.93
CA GLY A 71 -13.71 5.02 12.28
C GLY A 71 -14.96 4.24 12.69
N PRO A 72 -16.05 4.94 13.08
CA PRO A 72 -17.29 4.29 13.51
C PRO A 72 -17.83 3.31 12.46
N GLY A 73 -17.97 2.03 12.82
CA GLY A 73 -18.47 0.98 11.92
C GLY A 73 -17.54 0.59 10.77
N LYS A 74 -16.29 1.10 10.75
CA LYS A 74 -15.29 0.79 9.72
C LYS A 74 -14.18 -0.05 10.35
N VAL A 75 -14.42 -1.35 10.47
CA VAL A 75 -13.47 -2.30 11.09
C VAL A 75 -13.10 -3.38 10.09
N GLN A 76 -11.80 -3.58 9.91
CA GLN A 76 -11.21 -4.69 9.18
C GLN A 76 -10.85 -5.80 10.16
N ASP A 77 -11.29 -7.02 9.86
CA ASP A 77 -10.80 -8.25 10.49
C ASP A 77 -9.99 -9.07 9.47
N GLU A 78 -9.37 -10.16 9.90
CA GLU A 78 -8.51 -11.02 9.08
C GLU A 78 -9.19 -11.45 7.76
N GLY A 79 -8.47 -11.27 6.65
CA GLY A 79 -8.95 -11.54 5.29
C GLY A 79 -9.76 -10.40 4.66
N SER A 80 -10.12 -9.35 5.41
CA SER A 80 -10.82 -8.19 4.85
C SER A 80 -9.90 -7.24 4.09
N VAL A 81 -10.48 -6.42 3.22
CA VAL A 81 -9.77 -5.41 2.44
C VAL A 81 -10.35 -4.02 2.69
N GLY A 82 -9.49 -3.02 2.76
CA GLY A 82 -9.84 -1.62 2.89
C GLY A 82 -9.26 -0.82 1.73
N TYR A 83 -10.06 0.09 1.18
CA TYR A 83 -9.61 1.06 0.19
C TYR A 83 -9.87 2.50 0.69
N PHE A 84 -8.85 3.34 0.57
CA PHE A 84 -8.80 4.70 1.10
C PHE A 84 -8.31 5.63 -0.02
N CYS A 85 -9.20 6.45 -0.56
CA CYS A 85 -8.82 7.39 -1.61
C CYS A 85 -8.04 8.59 -1.07
N GLU A 86 -7.28 9.25 -1.93
CA GLU A 86 -6.64 10.52 -1.60
C GLU A 86 -7.69 11.55 -1.12
N GLY A 87 -7.25 12.45 -0.23
CA GLY A 87 -8.10 13.42 0.46
C GLY A 87 -8.96 12.84 1.58
N MET A 88 -9.22 11.51 1.60
CA MET A 88 -10.16 10.88 2.52
C MET A 88 -9.72 11.02 3.97
N PRO A 89 -10.53 11.65 4.84
CA PRO A 89 -10.23 11.69 6.25
C PRO A 89 -10.72 10.44 6.98
N TYR A 90 -9.85 9.83 7.78
CA TYR A 90 -10.18 8.68 8.63
C TYR A 90 -9.35 8.69 9.92
N THR A 91 -9.82 7.97 10.94
CA THR A 91 -9.08 7.70 12.17
C THR A 91 -8.44 6.32 12.10
N GLN A 92 -7.47 6.02 12.96
CA GLN A 92 -6.95 4.65 13.08
C GLN A 92 -6.95 4.21 14.53
N ARG A 93 -7.38 2.97 14.78
CA ARG A 93 -7.31 2.35 16.11
C ARG A 93 -7.16 0.84 16.00
N GLY A 94 -6.10 0.30 16.60
CA GLY A 94 -5.92 -1.12 16.85
C GLY A 94 -5.55 -1.31 18.32
N ASP A 95 -6.31 -2.13 19.04
CA ASP A 95 -6.12 -2.37 20.47
C ASP A 95 -5.33 -3.68 20.75
N ALA A 96 -4.89 -4.38 19.70
CA ALA A 96 -4.15 -5.64 19.78
C ALA A 96 -3.22 -5.83 18.56
N PHE A 97 -2.38 -6.87 18.62
CA PHE A 97 -1.49 -7.26 17.53
C PHE A 97 -2.25 -7.41 16.21
N SER A 98 -1.76 -6.75 15.16
CA SER A 98 -2.26 -6.92 13.80
C SER A 98 -1.13 -6.85 12.78
N THR A 99 -1.34 -7.47 11.62
CA THR A 99 -0.49 -7.35 10.45
C THR A 99 -1.35 -7.02 9.22
N THR A 100 -1.00 -5.94 8.53
CA THR A 100 -1.67 -5.47 7.32
C THR A 100 -0.68 -5.47 6.16
N LEU A 101 -1.06 -6.03 5.01
CA LEU A 101 -0.38 -5.71 3.76
C LEU A 101 -0.92 -4.35 3.29
N LEU A 102 -0.01 -3.38 3.21
CA LEU A 102 -0.31 -1.99 2.90
C LEU A 102 0.32 -1.63 1.55
N LEU A 103 -0.52 -1.23 0.61
CA LEU A 103 -0.12 -0.47 -0.56
C LEU A 103 -0.36 1.01 -0.29
N GLN A 104 0.66 1.83 -0.50
CA GLN A 104 0.53 3.28 -0.63
C GLN A 104 0.98 3.64 -2.05
N VAL A 105 0.14 4.33 -2.81
CA VAL A 105 0.37 4.61 -4.24
C VAL A 105 -0.22 5.96 -4.63
N ALA A 106 0.31 6.58 -5.66
CA ALA A 106 -0.24 7.83 -6.19
C ALA A 106 -1.73 7.74 -6.54
N GLY A 107 -2.46 8.83 -6.31
CA GLY A 107 -3.87 8.96 -6.67
C GLY A 107 -4.13 9.82 -7.91
N PRO A 108 -5.41 9.95 -8.30
CA PRO A 108 -5.84 10.72 -9.47
C PRO A 108 -5.33 12.16 -9.56
N SER A 109 -5.07 12.81 -8.42
CA SER A 109 -4.56 14.19 -8.33
C SER A 109 -3.20 14.37 -8.99
N GLY A 110 -2.45 13.29 -9.23
CA GLY A 110 -1.08 13.37 -9.72
C GLY A 110 -0.11 13.89 -8.66
N SER A 111 -0.48 13.84 -7.38
CA SER A 111 0.40 14.24 -6.28
C SER A 111 1.60 13.31 -6.07
N GLY A 112 1.57 12.12 -6.68
CA GLY A 112 2.60 11.10 -6.52
C GLY A 112 2.56 10.45 -5.14
N TYR A 113 3.57 9.63 -4.86
CA TYR A 113 3.81 9.05 -3.55
C TYR A 113 5.23 9.41 -3.09
N MET A 114 5.34 10.04 -1.92
CA MET A 114 6.62 10.30 -1.26
C MET A 114 7.05 9.05 -0.50
N SER A 115 8.21 8.49 -0.84
CA SER A 115 8.69 7.26 -0.21
C SER A 115 9.00 7.45 1.28
N ASN A 116 9.12 6.34 2.02
CA ASN A 116 9.58 6.39 3.41
C ASN A 116 11.01 6.91 3.54
N ARG A 117 11.86 6.68 2.52
CA ARG A 117 13.22 7.23 2.48
C ARG A 117 13.19 8.73 2.33
N GLN A 118 12.44 9.26 1.37
CA GLN A 118 12.25 10.69 1.15
C GLN A 118 11.65 11.37 2.38
N LEU A 119 10.64 10.75 3.01
CA LEU A 119 10.06 11.26 4.26
C LEU A 119 11.12 11.36 5.37
N ARG A 120 11.92 10.32 5.59
CA ARG A 120 13.01 10.34 6.59
C ARG A 120 14.07 11.40 6.25
N GLN A 121 14.41 11.54 4.97
CA GLN A 121 15.34 12.57 4.50
C GLN A 121 14.79 13.98 4.78
N GLY A 122 13.56 14.26 4.38
CA GLY A 122 12.92 15.57 4.58
C GLY A 122 12.83 15.92 6.07
N VAL A 123 12.43 14.97 6.90
CA VAL A 123 12.43 15.15 8.37
C VAL A 123 13.84 15.46 8.89
N ALA A 124 14.86 14.70 8.49
CA ALA A 124 16.24 14.92 8.94
C ALA A 124 16.82 16.26 8.49
N GLU A 125 16.42 16.76 7.32
CA GLU A 125 16.81 18.07 6.82
C GLU A 125 16.10 19.19 7.57
N LEU A 126 14.78 19.08 7.78
CA LEU A 126 13.97 20.06 8.50
C LEU A 126 14.32 20.15 10.00
N GLN A 127 14.77 19.06 10.61
CA GLN A 127 15.26 19.03 12.00
C GLN A 127 16.51 19.89 12.24
N LYS A 128 17.21 20.31 11.18
CA LYS A 128 18.34 21.26 11.31
C LYS A 128 17.87 22.68 11.59
N ILE A 129 16.60 22.97 11.34
CA ILE A 129 16.01 24.32 11.36
C ILE A 129 14.88 24.41 12.40
N GLY A 130 14.12 23.34 12.59
CA GLY A 130 12.96 23.29 13.49
C GLY A 130 12.88 22.00 14.30
N VAL A 131 11.76 21.82 14.99
CA VAL A 131 11.50 20.70 15.90
C VAL A 131 10.26 19.95 15.44
N PHE A 132 10.31 18.62 15.49
CA PHE A 132 9.14 17.75 15.33
C PHE A 132 8.71 17.23 16.70
N GLU A 133 7.46 17.50 17.08
CA GLU A 133 6.87 17.06 18.35
C GLU A 133 5.38 16.76 18.14
N ASP A 134 4.90 15.60 18.60
CA ASP A 134 3.50 15.16 18.50
C ASP A 134 2.86 15.28 17.10
N GLY A 135 3.67 15.04 16.06
CA GLY A 135 3.24 15.13 14.66
C GLY A 135 3.20 16.54 14.09
N VAL A 136 3.67 17.55 14.84
CA VAL A 136 3.76 18.95 14.41
C VAL A 136 5.22 19.32 14.18
N TYR A 137 5.52 19.93 13.03
CA TYR A 137 6.77 20.63 12.76
C TYR A 137 6.65 22.09 13.18
N SER A 138 7.61 22.60 13.98
CA SER A 138 7.66 24.00 14.40
C SER A 138 9.03 24.61 14.12
N TYR A 139 9.08 25.84 13.62
CA TYR A 139 10.33 26.61 13.45
C TYR A 139 10.11 28.10 13.72
N VAL A 140 11.20 28.85 13.90
CA VAL A 140 11.18 30.31 14.06
C VAL A 140 11.85 30.93 12.84
N ASP A 141 11.17 31.84 12.16
CA ASP A 141 11.70 32.52 10.98
C ASP A 141 12.69 33.64 11.33
N GLU A 142 13.27 34.27 10.31
CA GLU A 142 14.24 35.38 10.44
C GLU A 142 13.66 36.61 11.17
N ASN A 143 12.33 36.77 11.18
CA ASN A 143 11.63 37.84 11.88
C ASN A 143 11.27 37.47 13.33
N GLY A 144 11.66 36.29 13.79
CA GLY A 144 11.34 35.79 15.13
C GLY A 144 9.92 35.25 15.27
N VAL A 145 9.20 35.01 14.16
CA VAL A 145 7.83 34.47 14.18
C VAL A 145 7.87 32.96 14.22
N LYS A 146 7.12 32.36 15.15
CA LYS A 146 6.96 30.90 15.25
C LYS A 146 5.91 30.41 14.25
N HIS A 147 6.29 29.43 13.44
CA HIS A 147 5.43 28.73 12.49
C HIS A 147 5.21 27.29 12.95
N ASN A 148 4.01 26.77 12.73
CA ASN A 148 3.63 25.38 13.00
C ASN A 148 2.97 24.79 11.75
N GLN A 149 3.31 23.55 11.41
CA GLN A 149 2.75 22.79 10.29
C GLN A 149 2.63 21.32 10.68
N ASP A 150 1.73 20.55 10.04
CA ASP A 150 1.77 19.09 10.19
C ASP A 150 3.12 18.55 9.70
N GLY A 151 3.70 17.61 10.45
CA GLY A 151 5.05 17.12 10.17
C GLY A 151 5.17 16.33 8.86
N TYR A 152 4.10 15.64 8.44
CA TYR A 152 4.07 15.00 7.12
C TYR A 152 3.97 16.05 6.01
N GLU A 153 3.08 17.04 6.17
CA GLU A 153 2.93 18.15 5.22
C GLU A 153 4.27 18.88 5.04
N ALA A 154 4.93 19.27 6.13
CA ALA A 154 6.22 19.95 6.09
C ALA A 154 7.29 19.16 5.33
N ALA A 155 7.43 17.86 5.64
CA ALA A 155 8.39 16.99 4.94
C ALA A 155 8.03 16.81 3.47
N TRP A 156 6.74 16.66 3.15
CA TRP A 156 6.28 16.50 1.78
C TRP A 156 6.55 17.76 0.96
N GLU A 157 6.23 18.95 1.48
CA GLU A 157 6.45 20.23 0.79
C GLU A 157 7.93 20.53 0.61
N HIS A 158 8.75 20.19 1.62
CA HIS A 158 10.21 20.32 1.54
C HIS A 158 10.81 19.44 0.42
N ILE A 159 10.38 18.18 0.31
CA ILE A 159 10.87 17.26 -0.74
C ILE A 159 10.33 17.63 -2.12
N ASN A 160 9.07 18.03 -2.23
CA ASN A 160 8.40 18.28 -3.51
C ASN A 160 8.50 19.74 -3.99
N ALA A 161 9.06 20.63 -3.17
CA ALA A 161 9.23 22.06 -3.45
C ALA A 161 7.93 22.77 -3.89
N ARG A 162 6.79 22.35 -3.34
CA ARG A 162 5.46 22.92 -3.60
C ARG A 162 4.53 22.62 -2.43
N GLU A 163 3.48 23.42 -2.28
CA GLU A 163 2.45 23.21 -1.26
C GLU A 163 1.69 21.89 -1.46
N ILE A 164 1.36 21.23 -0.35
CA ILE A 164 0.55 20.01 -0.37
C ILE A 164 -0.91 20.37 -0.60
N VAL A 165 -1.54 19.65 -1.52
CA VAL A 165 -2.97 19.78 -1.79
C VAL A 165 -3.64 18.45 -1.51
N TYR A 166 -4.68 18.48 -0.69
CA TYR A 166 -5.57 17.35 -0.51
C TYR A 166 -6.78 17.53 -1.42
N PRO A 167 -6.97 16.67 -2.42
CA PRO A 167 -8.13 16.76 -3.31
C PRO A 167 -9.42 16.42 -2.56
N GLU A 168 -10.55 16.78 -3.15
CA GLU A 168 -11.85 16.33 -2.65
C GLU A 168 -11.95 14.79 -2.82
N PRO A 169 -12.28 14.03 -1.76
CA PRO A 169 -12.33 12.58 -1.84
C PRO A 169 -13.37 12.11 -2.86
N GLN A 170 -13.02 11.11 -3.67
CA GLN A 170 -13.96 10.50 -4.63
C GLN A 170 -15.05 9.63 -3.96
N TYR A 171 -14.90 9.35 -2.66
CA TYR A 171 -15.81 8.52 -1.87
C TYR A 171 -16.15 9.23 -0.55
N ASP A 172 -17.29 8.91 0.07
CA ASP A 172 -17.70 9.57 1.32
C ASP A 172 -17.02 9.00 2.58
N ALA A 173 -16.50 7.78 2.49
CA ALA A 173 -15.81 7.09 3.58
C ALA A 173 -14.89 5.98 3.02
N PRO A 174 -13.94 5.46 3.82
CA PRO A 174 -13.22 4.24 3.47
C PRO A 174 -14.17 3.08 3.12
N ILE A 175 -13.81 2.32 2.09
CA ILE A 175 -14.55 1.15 1.65
C ILE A 175 -13.94 -0.08 2.28
N ILE A 176 -14.75 -0.84 3.03
CA ILE A 176 -14.35 -2.13 3.60
C ILE A 176 -15.02 -3.24 2.80
N LEU A 177 -14.22 -4.11 2.20
CA LEU A 177 -14.66 -5.25 1.41
C LEU A 177 -14.45 -6.54 2.20
N ARG A 178 -15.34 -7.51 1.93
CA ARG A 178 -15.34 -8.85 2.52
C ARG A 178 -15.11 -9.86 1.40
N PRO A 179 -13.85 -10.19 1.06
CA PRO A 179 -13.54 -10.97 -0.14
C PRO A 179 -14.25 -12.33 -0.17
N ASP A 180 -14.40 -12.98 0.98
CA ASP A 180 -15.17 -14.23 1.18
C ASP A 180 -16.61 -14.18 0.67
N ARG A 181 -17.19 -12.98 0.50
CA ARG A 181 -18.54 -12.76 -0.03
C ARG A 181 -18.60 -12.57 -1.55
N PHE A 182 -17.46 -12.57 -2.23
CA PHE A 182 -17.38 -12.48 -3.68
C PHE A 182 -17.27 -13.88 -4.29
N SER A 183 -18.00 -14.10 -5.38
CA SER A 183 -17.98 -15.37 -6.12
C SER A 183 -16.68 -15.53 -6.92
N TRP A 184 -16.24 -16.78 -7.02
CA TRP A 184 -15.16 -17.16 -7.90
C TRP A 184 -15.68 -17.42 -9.31
N HIS A 185 -14.94 -16.95 -10.31
CA HIS A 185 -15.20 -17.18 -11.72
C HIS A 185 -13.98 -17.87 -12.34
N ALA A 186 -14.21 -18.78 -13.29
CA ALA A 186 -13.10 -19.37 -14.03
C ALA A 186 -12.39 -18.29 -14.85
N VAL A 187 -11.06 -18.35 -14.91
CA VAL A 187 -10.28 -17.50 -15.81
C VAL A 187 -10.35 -18.10 -17.21
N GLU A 188 -10.87 -17.34 -18.17
CA GLU A 188 -11.04 -17.82 -19.54
C GLU A 188 -9.69 -18.24 -20.15
N GLY A 189 -9.66 -19.43 -20.78
CA GLY A 189 -8.45 -19.98 -21.39
C GLY A 189 -7.42 -20.55 -20.41
N GLN A 190 -7.62 -20.45 -19.09
CA GLN A 190 -6.66 -20.91 -18.08
C GLN A 190 -7.25 -21.98 -17.17
N LYS A 191 -6.90 -23.24 -17.44
CA LYS A 191 -7.39 -24.39 -16.68
C LYS A 191 -6.96 -24.31 -15.21
N GLY A 192 -7.87 -24.67 -14.29
CA GLY A 192 -7.58 -24.69 -12.85
C GLY A 192 -7.38 -23.30 -12.24
N CYS A 193 -7.63 -22.23 -13.01
CA CYS A 193 -7.51 -20.86 -12.54
C CYS A 193 -8.89 -20.26 -12.28
N SER A 194 -9.03 -19.61 -11.13
CA SER A 194 -10.23 -18.86 -10.77
C SER A 194 -9.88 -17.48 -10.24
N ILE A 195 -10.74 -16.51 -10.50
CA ILE A 195 -10.58 -15.12 -10.08
C ILE A 195 -11.85 -14.63 -9.41
N ARG A 196 -11.71 -13.77 -8.40
CA ARG A 196 -12.79 -12.94 -7.88
C ARG A 196 -12.34 -11.49 -7.85
N GLU A 197 -13.02 -10.65 -8.61
CA GLU A 197 -12.75 -9.21 -8.65
C GLU A 197 -13.35 -8.54 -7.42
N LEU A 198 -12.53 -7.82 -6.66
CA LEU A 198 -12.97 -7.14 -5.45
C LEU A 198 -13.39 -5.70 -5.75
N GLY A 199 -12.75 -5.06 -6.73
CA GLY A 199 -13.17 -3.76 -7.21
C GLY A 199 -12.20 -3.12 -8.19
N ARG A 200 -12.72 -2.13 -8.91
CA ARG A 200 -11.96 -1.13 -9.63
C ARG A 200 -12.32 0.23 -9.05
N PHE A 201 -11.30 0.93 -8.57
CA PHE A 201 -11.41 2.17 -7.83
C PHE A 201 -10.76 3.29 -8.62
N ASN A 202 -11.23 4.51 -8.34
CA ASN A 202 -10.83 5.75 -8.98
C ASN A 202 -10.91 5.74 -10.52
N ASP A 203 -10.75 6.92 -11.10
CA ASP A 203 -10.78 7.16 -12.56
C ASP A 203 -9.45 6.81 -13.25
N ARG A 204 -8.38 6.52 -12.49
CA ARG A 204 -7.10 6.01 -13.00
C ARG A 204 -7.00 4.48 -13.00
N GLY A 205 -8.03 3.80 -12.48
CA GLY A 205 -8.25 2.37 -12.66
C GLY A 205 -7.46 1.47 -11.73
N LEU A 206 -7.16 1.90 -10.51
CA LEU A 206 -6.65 1.01 -9.45
C LEU A 206 -7.58 -0.20 -9.31
N SER A 207 -7.08 -1.41 -9.46
CA SER A 207 -7.92 -2.62 -9.44
C SER A 207 -7.39 -3.65 -8.46
N LEU A 208 -8.30 -4.41 -7.86
CA LEU A 208 -7.97 -5.47 -6.93
C LEU A 208 -8.79 -6.72 -7.21
N ALA A 209 -8.12 -7.86 -7.26
CA ALA A 209 -8.72 -9.17 -7.35
C ALA A 209 -7.97 -10.17 -6.46
N GLN A 210 -8.59 -11.31 -6.20
CA GLN A 210 -7.88 -12.51 -5.77
C GLN A 210 -7.91 -13.55 -6.88
N VAL A 211 -6.78 -14.23 -7.05
CA VAL A 211 -6.61 -15.32 -7.99
C VAL A 211 -6.25 -16.57 -7.21
N ARG A 212 -6.87 -17.68 -7.59
CA ARG A 212 -6.57 -19.01 -7.08
C ARG A 212 -6.22 -19.92 -8.24
N VAL A 213 -5.14 -20.66 -8.07
CA VAL A 213 -4.63 -21.63 -9.04
C VAL A 213 -4.55 -22.99 -8.39
N ASP A 214 -5.21 -23.98 -8.97
CA ASP A 214 -5.17 -25.37 -8.51
C ASP A 214 -3.75 -25.94 -8.70
N ALA A 215 -3.29 -26.75 -7.74
CA ALA A 215 -1.98 -27.39 -7.77
C ALA A 215 -1.69 -28.09 -9.13
N GLY A 216 -0.49 -27.90 -9.65
CA GLY A 216 -0.03 -28.44 -10.93
C GLY A 216 -0.56 -27.72 -12.16
N ASN A 217 -1.29 -26.61 -12.02
CA ASN A 217 -1.68 -25.74 -13.14
C ASN A 217 -0.82 -24.47 -13.16
N SER A 218 -0.94 -23.73 -14.25
CA SER A 218 -0.23 -22.47 -14.46
C SER A 218 -1.21 -21.34 -14.70
N TRP A 219 -0.85 -20.15 -14.24
CA TRP A 219 -1.56 -18.92 -14.51
C TRP A 219 -0.67 -17.96 -15.31
N VAL A 220 -1.24 -17.36 -16.36
CA VAL A 220 -0.55 -16.44 -17.25
C VAL A 220 -1.22 -15.08 -17.19
N HIS A 221 -0.43 -14.03 -17.19
CA HIS A 221 -0.94 -12.66 -17.22
C HIS A 221 -0.04 -11.74 -18.01
N GLU A 222 -0.65 -10.90 -18.83
CA GLU A 222 0.02 -9.86 -19.60
C GLU A 222 -0.30 -8.51 -18.96
N ALA A 223 0.75 -7.75 -18.64
CA ALA A 223 0.63 -6.49 -17.94
C ALA A 223 -0.04 -5.39 -18.77
N GLY A 224 0.15 -5.45 -20.11
CA GLY A 224 -0.17 -4.36 -21.01
C GLY A 224 0.51 -3.06 -20.58
N GLU A 225 -0.20 -1.94 -20.66
CA GLU A 225 0.31 -0.62 -20.27
C GLU A 225 0.19 -0.31 -18.76
N ARG A 226 0.10 -1.34 -17.91
CA ARG A 226 -0.14 -1.18 -16.47
C ARG A 226 0.90 -1.93 -15.65
N LEU A 227 1.29 -1.35 -14.51
CA LEU A 227 2.07 -2.05 -13.49
C LEU A 227 1.14 -2.93 -12.65
N TRP A 228 1.55 -4.17 -12.41
CA TRP A 228 0.80 -5.11 -11.58
C TRP A 228 1.64 -5.58 -10.41
N LEU A 229 1.02 -5.67 -9.24
CA LEU A 229 1.60 -6.24 -8.05
C LEU A 229 0.85 -7.52 -7.69
N LEU A 230 1.60 -8.58 -7.40
CA LEU A 230 1.07 -9.82 -6.86
C LEU A 230 1.57 -9.98 -5.42
N TYR A 231 0.71 -10.47 -4.54
CA TYR A 231 1.09 -10.88 -3.19
C TYR A 231 0.50 -12.24 -2.84
N PHE A 232 1.36 -13.20 -2.54
CA PHE A 232 0.99 -14.59 -2.30
C PHE A 232 0.65 -14.80 -0.82
N THR A 233 -0.56 -15.27 -0.53
CA THR A 233 -0.96 -15.68 0.83
C THR A 233 -0.81 -17.17 1.05
N GLU A 234 -0.90 -17.97 -0.02
CA GLU A 234 -0.80 -19.43 0.02
C GLU A 234 -0.04 -19.95 -1.19
N GLY A 235 0.53 -21.16 -1.04
CA GLY A 235 1.17 -21.92 -2.09
C GLY A 235 2.64 -21.58 -2.32
N GLU A 236 3.23 -22.34 -3.24
CA GLU A 236 4.58 -22.16 -3.74
C GLU A 236 4.70 -22.64 -5.19
N GLY A 237 5.76 -22.20 -5.86
CA GLY A 237 5.99 -22.53 -7.26
C GLY A 237 7.11 -21.73 -7.89
N THR A 238 7.01 -21.54 -9.21
CA THR A 238 7.94 -20.71 -9.98
C THR A 238 7.24 -19.65 -10.81
N ALA A 239 7.88 -18.50 -10.98
CA ALA A 239 7.51 -17.41 -11.85
C ALA A 239 8.63 -17.26 -12.88
N ASP A 240 8.39 -17.65 -14.13
CA ASP A 240 9.41 -17.68 -15.20
C ASP A 240 10.74 -18.35 -14.77
N GLY A 241 10.65 -19.40 -13.95
CA GLY A 241 11.78 -20.17 -13.43
C GLY A 241 12.34 -19.70 -12.08
N GLU A 242 11.92 -18.55 -11.56
CA GLU A 242 12.31 -18.06 -10.23
C GLU A 242 11.33 -18.51 -9.15
N ARG A 243 11.84 -19.00 -8.01
CA ARG A 243 11.01 -19.56 -6.93
C ARG A 243 10.18 -18.48 -6.23
N TRP A 244 8.93 -18.80 -5.92
CA TRP A 244 8.09 -18.01 -5.01
C TRP A 244 7.39 -18.92 -4.00
N GLY A 245 6.96 -18.33 -2.89
CA GLY A 245 6.15 -18.99 -1.86
C GLY A 245 5.23 -18.00 -1.16
N ALA A 246 4.47 -18.47 -0.17
CA ALA A 246 3.65 -17.60 0.67
C ALA A 246 4.47 -16.43 1.26
N GLU A 247 3.82 -15.27 1.38
CA GLU A 247 4.43 -13.99 1.79
C GLU A 247 5.50 -13.45 0.82
N SER A 248 5.53 -13.93 -0.43
CA SER A 248 6.27 -13.30 -1.52
C SER A 248 5.41 -12.26 -2.23
N ALA A 249 6.07 -11.29 -2.88
CA ALA A 249 5.44 -10.33 -3.77
C ALA A 249 6.18 -10.26 -5.10
N ILE A 250 5.43 -10.03 -6.19
CA ILE A 250 6.00 -9.85 -7.53
C ILE A 250 5.50 -8.52 -8.10
N GLU A 251 6.40 -7.73 -8.69
CA GLU A 251 6.04 -6.68 -9.62
C GLU A 251 6.18 -7.17 -11.05
N LEU A 252 5.13 -6.99 -11.83
CA LEU A 252 5.10 -7.14 -13.27
C LEU A 252 5.06 -5.76 -13.94
N GLY A 253 6.11 -5.48 -14.71
CA GLY A 253 6.33 -4.24 -15.43
C GLY A 253 5.38 -4.04 -16.62
N LYS A 254 5.25 -2.80 -17.09
CA LYS A 254 4.51 -2.48 -18.32
C LYS A 254 5.12 -3.24 -19.51
N GLY A 255 4.27 -3.84 -20.35
CA GLY A 255 4.66 -4.64 -21.51
C GLY A 255 5.22 -6.02 -21.17
N GLU A 256 5.35 -6.38 -19.89
CA GLU A 256 5.78 -7.71 -19.47
C GLU A 256 4.62 -8.70 -19.45
N ALA A 257 4.97 -9.99 -19.47
CA ALA A 257 4.06 -11.09 -19.19
C ALA A 257 4.72 -12.02 -18.17
N ILE A 258 3.91 -12.78 -17.44
CA ILE A 258 4.38 -13.74 -16.43
C ILE A 258 3.65 -15.06 -16.60
N GLN A 259 4.37 -16.16 -16.44
CA GLN A 259 3.78 -17.47 -16.17
C GLN A 259 4.12 -17.91 -14.74
N LEU A 260 3.08 -18.14 -13.95
CA LEU A 260 3.17 -18.74 -12.63
C LEU A 260 2.85 -20.23 -12.73
N ASP A 261 3.84 -21.09 -12.48
CA ASP A 261 3.65 -22.53 -12.32
C ASP A 261 3.46 -22.83 -10.83
N CYS A 262 2.31 -23.39 -10.45
CA CYS A 262 1.95 -23.61 -9.05
C CYS A 262 2.17 -25.08 -8.69
N GLU A 263 3.11 -25.36 -7.78
CA GLU A 263 3.38 -26.73 -7.30
C GLU A 263 2.32 -27.17 -6.30
N GLU A 264 1.87 -26.23 -5.46
CA GLU A 264 0.73 -26.37 -4.56
C GLU A 264 -0.43 -25.46 -5.01
N GLN A 265 -1.59 -25.57 -4.34
CA GLN A 265 -2.67 -24.61 -4.57
C GLN A 265 -2.17 -23.21 -4.16
N ALA A 266 -2.29 -22.25 -5.07
CA ALA A 266 -1.91 -20.86 -4.82
C ALA A 266 -3.13 -19.99 -4.56
N LEU A 267 -3.00 -19.05 -3.63
CA LEU A 267 -3.93 -17.93 -3.45
C LEU A 267 -3.11 -16.65 -3.36
N PHE A 268 -3.43 -15.67 -4.20
CA PHE A 268 -2.74 -14.38 -4.20
C PHE A 268 -3.68 -13.23 -4.54
N TYR A 269 -3.29 -12.04 -4.09
CA TYR A 269 -3.91 -10.79 -4.52
C TYR A 269 -3.23 -10.31 -5.80
N LEU A 270 -4.05 -9.89 -6.77
CA LEU A 270 -3.61 -9.22 -7.99
C LEU A 270 -4.06 -7.76 -7.93
N ILE A 271 -3.09 -6.84 -7.94
CA ILE A 271 -3.31 -5.41 -7.79
C ILE A 271 -2.83 -4.71 -9.06
N GLY A 272 -3.75 -4.09 -9.80
CA GLY A 272 -3.39 -3.27 -10.95
C GLY A 272 -3.24 -1.82 -10.52
N LEU A 273 -2.07 -1.23 -10.71
CA LEU A 273 -1.79 0.14 -10.27
C LEU A 273 -2.47 1.19 -11.18
N PRO A 274 -2.65 2.44 -10.68
CA PRO A 274 -3.21 3.53 -11.47
C PRO A 274 -2.35 3.84 -12.71
N GLN A 275 -2.99 4.29 -13.80
CA GLN A 275 -2.31 4.68 -15.04
C GLN A 275 -2.19 6.21 -15.16
N PHE A 276 -1.00 6.70 -15.50
CA PHE A 276 -0.66 8.11 -15.63
C PHE A 276 -0.26 8.51 -17.04
#